data_AF-K2MJX2-F1
#
_entry.id   AF-K2MJX2-F1
#
_cell.length_a   1.000
_cell.length_b   1.000
_cell.length_c   1.000
_cell.angle_alpha   90.00
_cell.angle_beta   90.00
_cell.angle_gamma   90.00
#
_symmetry.space_group_name_H-M   'P 1'
#
loop_
_entity.id
_entity.type
_entity.pdbx_description
1 polymer ?
#
loop_
_entity_poly.entity_id
_entity_poly.type
_entity_poly.pdbx_seq_one_letter_code
_entity_poly.pdbx_strand_id
1 'polypeptide(L)'
;MVSVLLTQQLQRVKDALATWKKVDDIVSKLCLSSTTEGAPTTSDCSAGKITAGLVGFLSGNFSETTWRDEYLGVNATVKKNDGGAKATSARATGLPYGVKFTGLGAWAEWPVGQQGENQLYHFANYNFTLVATVSIHNVPQEVPPIPLMGVKMNDTANTVHLGLSYKGGGKWILLCNGTKANGEHSSTLHSEADKAQYHVAIVLQNRTHGTAYVDGQRVEDAKCEWENKEDK
;
A
#
# COMPACT_ATOMS: atom_id res chain seq x y z
N MET A 1 46.81 1.35 -4.15
CA MET A 1 45.72 1.85 -3.27
C MET A 1 45.53 3.33 -3.61
N VAL A 2 44.31 3.76 -3.90
CA VAL A 2 44.00 5.16 -4.27
C VAL A 2 43.10 5.75 -3.18
N SER A 3 43.43 6.95 -2.70
CA SER A 3 42.58 7.72 -1.78
C SER A 3 41.67 8.63 -2.59
N VAL A 4 40.36 8.63 -2.29
CA VAL A 4 39.35 9.44 -2.98
C VAL A 4 38.59 10.28 -1.95
N LEU A 5 38.42 11.56 -2.24
CA LEU A 5 37.67 12.48 -1.40
C LEU A 5 36.17 12.43 -1.79
N LEU A 6 35.31 11.98 -0.87
CA LEU A 6 33.89 11.74 -1.12
C LEU A 6 32.97 12.89 -0.62
N THR A 7 33.42 14.13 -0.71
CA THR A 7 32.71 15.30 -0.14
C THR A 7 31.31 15.47 -0.72
N GLN A 8 31.13 15.26 -2.03
CA GLN A 8 29.82 15.40 -2.68
C GLN A 8 28.87 14.27 -2.26
N GLN A 9 29.37 13.04 -2.14
CA GLN A 9 28.60 11.88 -1.70
C GLN A 9 28.16 12.06 -0.25
N LEU A 10 29.05 12.55 0.62
CA LEU A 10 28.71 12.90 2.00
C LEU A 10 27.60 13.96 2.07
N GLN A 11 27.64 14.97 1.21
CA GLN A 11 26.56 15.97 1.16
C GLN A 11 25.22 15.32 0.76
N ARG A 12 25.20 14.45 -0.26
CA ARG A 12 23.99 13.71 -0.65
C ARG A 12 23.43 12.86 0.49
N VAL A 13 24.29 12.21 1.27
CA VAL A 13 23.87 11.44 2.46
C VAL A 13 23.22 12.35 3.50
N LYS A 14 23.80 13.53 3.77
CA LYS A 14 23.21 14.51 4.71
C LYS A 14 21.84 14.97 4.24
N ASP A 15 21.68 15.25 2.94
CA ASP A 15 20.41 15.71 2.37
C ASP A 15 19.33 14.60 2.45
N ALA A 16 19.71 13.35 2.21
CA ALA A 16 18.82 12.20 2.38
C ALA A 16 18.37 12.03 3.85
N LEU A 17 19.31 12.06 4.80
CA LEU A 17 19.00 11.97 6.23
C LEU A 17 18.07 13.10 6.71
N ALA A 18 18.30 14.33 6.22
CA ALA A 18 17.42 15.46 6.52
C ALA A 18 16.01 15.24 5.96
N THR A 19 15.90 14.65 4.77
CA THR A 19 14.62 14.30 4.15
C THR A 19 13.89 13.23 4.95
N TRP A 20 14.56 12.13 5.32
CA TRP A 20 13.96 11.06 6.11
C TRP A 20 13.41 11.57 7.43
N LYS A 21 14.20 12.36 8.16
CA LYS A 21 13.74 13.00 9.41
C LYS A 21 12.49 13.85 9.20
N LYS A 22 12.43 14.62 8.12
CA LYS A 22 11.26 15.46 7.81
C LYS A 22 10.01 14.60 7.53
N VAL A 23 10.17 13.48 6.82
CA VAL A 23 9.06 12.56 6.53
C VAL A 23 8.60 11.84 7.80
N ASP A 24 9.54 11.38 8.63
CA ASP A 24 9.23 10.81 9.95
C ASP A 24 8.40 11.77 10.82
N ASP A 25 8.80 13.05 10.85
CA ASP A 25 8.08 14.11 11.57
C ASP A 25 6.66 14.35 11.03
N ILE A 26 6.43 14.13 9.73
CA ILE A 26 5.11 14.24 9.09
C ILE A 26 4.26 13.02 9.46
N VAL A 27 4.80 11.81 9.26
CA VAL A 27 4.08 10.55 9.51
C VAL A 27 3.71 10.41 10.98
N SER A 28 4.61 10.82 11.89
CA SER A 28 4.35 10.82 13.34
C SER A 28 3.14 11.66 13.74
N LYS A 29 2.77 12.67 12.95
CA LYS A 29 1.59 13.52 13.19
C LYS A 29 0.30 12.95 12.62
N LEU A 30 0.37 11.93 11.75
CA LEU A 30 -0.82 11.29 11.18
C LEU A 30 -1.54 10.39 12.18
N CYS A 31 -0.85 9.91 13.22
CA CYS A 31 -1.46 9.21 14.35
C CYS A 31 -1.92 10.23 15.39
N LEU A 32 -3.02 10.92 15.10
CA LEU A 32 -3.71 11.71 16.10
C LEU A 32 -4.44 10.73 17.01
N SER A 33 -3.98 10.57 18.25
CA SER A 33 -4.76 9.92 19.29
C SER A 33 -6.09 10.66 19.40
N SER A 34 -7.18 10.00 19.00
CA SER A 34 -8.52 10.47 19.27
C SER A 34 -8.65 10.64 20.77
N THR A 35 -8.65 11.88 21.24
CA THR A 35 -9.11 12.23 22.59
C THR A 35 -10.63 12.08 22.60
N THR A 36 -11.10 10.83 22.56
CA THR A 36 -12.45 10.49 22.97
C THR A 36 -12.36 10.16 24.46
N GLU A 37 -13.08 10.89 25.31
CA GLU A 37 -13.18 10.57 26.74
C GLU A 37 -13.55 9.08 26.91
N GLY A 38 -12.64 8.30 27.50
CA GLY A 38 -12.81 6.87 27.75
C GLY A 38 -11.93 5.92 26.94
N ALA A 39 -11.08 6.40 26.03
CA ALA A 39 -10.11 5.53 25.34
C ALA A 39 -8.99 5.03 26.29
N PRO A 40 -8.52 3.77 26.16
CA PRO A 40 -7.47 3.22 27.00
C PRO A 40 -6.21 4.09 26.98
N THR A 41 -5.59 4.30 28.15
CA THR A 41 -4.46 5.19 28.41
C THR A 41 -3.13 4.79 27.75
N THR A 42 -3.13 3.78 26.89
CA THR A 42 -1.97 3.35 26.10
C THR A 42 -2.18 3.80 24.66
N SER A 43 -1.98 5.09 24.37
CA SER A 43 -1.99 5.51 22.97
C SER A 43 -0.77 4.93 22.26
N ASP A 44 -0.99 3.97 21.37
CA ASP A 44 0.06 3.42 20.50
C ASP A 44 0.61 4.44 19.50
N CYS A 45 0.04 5.65 19.47
CA CYS A 45 0.47 6.80 18.68
C CYS A 45 1.70 7.55 19.22
N SER A 46 2.61 6.92 19.98
CA SER A 46 3.89 7.58 20.28
C SER A 46 4.70 7.72 18.99
N ALA A 47 5.22 8.92 18.69
CA ALA A 47 5.92 9.24 17.43
C ALA A 47 6.95 8.19 16.98
N GLY A 48 7.69 7.58 17.92
CA GLY A 48 8.70 6.56 17.62
C GLY A 48 8.17 5.16 17.29
N LYS A 49 6.92 4.83 17.60
CA LYS A 49 6.33 3.51 17.31
C LYS A 49 5.84 3.37 15.86
N ILE A 50 5.42 4.46 15.23
CA ILE A 50 4.75 4.44 13.92
C ILE A 50 5.75 4.41 12.76
N THR A 51 6.89 5.08 12.93
CA THR A 51 7.95 5.15 11.89
C THR A 51 8.94 4.00 11.99
N ALA A 52 8.94 3.24 13.09
CA ALA A 52 9.79 2.07 13.25
C ALA A 52 9.47 1.00 12.19
N GLY A 53 10.44 0.74 11.30
CA GLY A 53 10.27 -0.22 10.21
C GLY A 53 9.49 0.32 9.00
N LEU A 54 9.19 1.62 8.95
CA LEU A 54 8.62 2.25 7.77
C LEU A 54 9.69 2.41 6.70
N VAL A 55 9.50 1.77 5.54
CA VAL A 55 10.52 1.71 4.49
C VAL A 55 10.22 2.63 3.30
N GLY A 56 8.94 2.92 3.05
CA GLY A 56 8.53 3.79 1.95
C GLY A 56 7.17 4.41 2.23
N PHE A 57 6.92 5.58 1.65
CA PHE A 57 5.69 6.33 1.84
C PHE A 57 5.29 7.04 0.55
N LEU A 58 4.17 6.62 -0.02
CA LEU A 58 3.59 7.23 -1.22
C LEU A 58 2.49 8.21 -0.81
N SER A 59 2.68 9.49 -1.12
CA SER A 59 1.77 10.55 -0.66
C SER A 59 1.41 11.54 -1.78
N GLY A 60 1.81 12.81 -1.69
CA GLY A 60 1.43 13.87 -2.62
C GLY A 60 2.45 14.16 -3.71
N ASN A 61 3.63 13.54 -3.68
CA ASN A 61 4.73 13.84 -4.60
C ASN A 61 4.60 13.07 -5.93
N PHE A 62 4.12 13.75 -6.97
CA PHE A 62 3.94 13.18 -8.31
C PHE A 62 4.77 13.92 -9.37
N SER A 63 5.27 13.17 -10.33
CA SER A 63 5.96 13.68 -11.51
C SER A 63 5.55 12.84 -12.71
N GLU A 64 4.66 13.39 -13.55
CA GLU A 64 4.08 12.69 -14.70
C GLU A 64 3.35 11.39 -14.29
N THR A 65 3.91 10.23 -14.62
CA THR A 65 3.43 8.89 -14.21
C THR A 65 4.18 8.35 -12.99
N THR A 66 5.18 9.06 -12.49
CA THR A 66 5.95 8.66 -11.31
C THR A 66 5.26 9.15 -10.05
N TRP A 67 4.88 8.23 -9.17
CA TRP A 67 4.49 8.52 -7.79
C TRP A 67 5.73 8.34 -6.92
N ARG A 68 6.30 9.46 -6.46
CA ARG A 68 7.59 9.48 -5.80
C ARG A 68 7.44 9.04 -4.35
N ASP A 69 8.36 8.20 -3.90
CA ASP A 69 8.49 7.84 -2.51
C ASP A 69 9.09 9.02 -1.74
N GLU A 70 8.40 9.43 -0.68
CA GLU A 70 8.82 10.56 0.15
C GLU A 70 10.14 10.25 0.89
N TYR A 71 10.46 8.97 1.13
CA TYR A 71 11.76 8.54 1.69
C TYR A 71 12.89 8.45 0.65
N LEU A 72 12.66 8.88 -0.59
CA LEU A 72 13.65 8.80 -1.68
C LEU A 72 14.09 7.36 -2.02
N GLY A 73 13.31 6.36 -1.61
CA GLY A 73 13.55 4.96 -1.90
C GLY A 73 13.05 4.61 -3.31
N VAL A 74 12.07 3.73 -3.37
CA VAL A 74 11.59 3.15 -4.63
C VAL A 74 10.36 3.93 -5.06
N ASN A 75 10.33 4.51 -6.26
CA ASN A 75 9.13 5.17 -6.77
C ASN A 75 8.11 4.15 -7.30
N ALA A 76 6.83 4.48 -7.20
CA ALA A 76 5.78 3.74 -7.88
C ALA A 76 5.50 4.32 -9.27
N THR A 77 5.00 3.49 -10.19
CA THR A 77 4.59 3.90 -11.53
C THR A 77 3.08 3.83 -11.64
N VAL A 78 2.45 4.95 -11.95
CA VAL A 78 1.03 5.06 -12.23
C VAL A 78 0.78 4.65 -13.68
N LYS A 79 0.01 3.57 -13.87
CA LYS A 79 -0.36 3.05 -15.18
C LYS A 79 -1.70 3.61 -15.62
N LYS A 80 -1.76 4.00 -16.90
CA LYS A 80 -2.98 4.39 -17.62
C LYS A 80 -3.07 3.49 -18.85
N ASN A 81 -4.28 3.09 -19.22
CA ASN A 81 -4.51 2.38 -20.46
C ASN A 81 -4.91 3.40 -21.53
N ASP A 82 -4.02 3.68 -22.50
CA ASP A 82 -4.14 4.77 -23.48
C ASP A 82 -5.04 4.43 -24.69
N GLY A 83 -5.88 3.39 -24.57
CA GLY A 83 -6.80 2.94 -25.63
C GLY A 83 -8.16 3.62 -25.58
N GLY A 84 -8.55 4.30 -26.67
CA GLY A 84 -9.80 5.05 -26.78
C GLY A 84 -11.07 4.19 -26.71
N ALA A 85 -11.93 4.51 -25.72
CA ALA A 85 -13.41 4.48 -25.76
C ALA A 85 -14.02 4.92 -24.41
N LYS A 86 -13.26 4.88 -23.30
CA LYS A 86 -13.46 5.65 -22.06
C LYS A 86 -12.08 5.97 -21.52
N ALA A 87 -11.68 7.24 -21.55
CA ALA A 87 -10.32 7.63 -21.15
C ALA A 87 -10.03 7.16 -19.71
N THR A 88 -9.10 6.20 -19.57
CA THR A 88 -8.60 5.76 -18.28
C THR A 88 -7.72 6.87 -17.72
N SER A 89 -8.00 7.35 -16.52
CA SER A 89 -7.23 8.45 -15.93
C SER A 89 -6.83 8.14 -14.51
N ALA A 90 -5.56 8.39 -14.23
CA ALA A 90 -5.02 8.51 -12.91
C ALA A 90 -4.59 9.96 -12.72
N ARG A 91 -5.24 10.65 -11.80
CA ARG A 91 -4.99 12.06 -11.50
C ARG A 91 -4.53 12.16 -10.07
N ALA A 92 -3.37 12.80 -9.85
CA ALA A 92 -2.96 13.20 -8.51
C ALA A 92 -4.11 13.99 -7.90
N THR A 93 -4.62 13.51 -6.77
CA THR A 93 -5.52 14.34 -5.96
C THR A 93 -4.68 15.50 -5.48
N GLY A 94 -5.23 16.72 -5.52
CA GLY A 94 -4.55 17.86 -4.94
C GLY A 94 -4.15 17.57 -3.49
N LEU A 95 -3.31 18.40 -2.91
CA LEU A 95 -3.06 18.34 -1.47
C LEU A 95 -4.43 18.27 -0.74
N PRO A 96 -4.65 17.31 0.18
CA PRO A 96 -3.66 16.45 0.81
C PRO A 96 -3.78 14.97 0.36
N TYR A 97 -2.98 14.55 -0.62
CA TYR A 97 -2.51 13.16 -0.82
C TYR A 97 -3.28 12.28 -1.81
N GLY A 98 -2.51 11.53 -2.60
CA GLY A 98 -2.94 10.33 -3.30
C GLY A 98 -3.19 10.49 -4.79
N VAL A 99 -3.82 9.47 -5.35
CA VAL A 99 -4.17 9.39 -6.76
C VAL A 99 -5.59 8.88 -6.87
N LYS A 100 -6.38 9.51 -7.74
CA LYS A 100 -7.70 9.04 -8.11
C LYS A 100 -7.59 8.19 -9.37
N PHE A 101 -7.93 6.92 -9.25
CA PHE A 101 -8.04 5.99 -10.36
C PHE A 101 -9.46 6.00 -10.95
N THR A 102 -9.56 6.14 -12.26
CA THR A 102 -10.83 6.13 -13.01
C THR A 102 -10.67 5.34 -14.31
N GLY A 103 -11.68 4.54 -14.63
CA GLY A 103 -11.66 3.67 -15.81
C GLY A 103 -11.10 2.27 -15.51
N LEU A 104 -11.31 1.35 -16.46
CA LEU A 104 -10.82 -0.01 -16.38
C LEU A 104 -9.31 -0.02 -16.66
N GLY A 105 -8.54 -0.64 -15.78
CA GLY A 105 -7.09 -0.74 -15.97
C GLY A 105 -6.31 0.54 -15.62
N ALA A 106 -6.80 1.34 -14.66
CA ALA A 106 -5.97 2.33 -13.99
C ALA A 106 -5.47 1.74 -12.66
N TRP A 107 -4.16 1.74 -12.43
CA TRP A 107 -3.56 1.29 -11.17
C TRP A 107 -2.19 1.93 -10.96
N ALA A 108 -1.57 1.71 -9.80
CA ALA A 108 -0.18 2.02 -9.56
C ALA A 108 0.58 0.73 -9.23
N GLU A 109 1.82 0.66 -9.70
CA GLU A 109 2.75 -0.45 -9.45
C GLU A 109 3.91 0.05 -8.62
N TRP A 110 4.17 -0.62 -7.49
CA TRP A 110 5.32 -0.33 -6.65
C TRP A 110 6.26 -1.55 -6.70
N PRO A 111 7.42 -1.47 -7.36
CA PRO A 111 8.18 -2.67 -7.70
C PRO A 111 8.88 -3.28 -6.48
N VAL A 112 8.86 -4.61 -6.40
CA VAL A 112 9.60 -5.41 -5.41
C VAL A 112 10.74 -6.17 -6.11
N GLY A 113 10.44 -7.30 -6.76
CA GLY A 113 11.44 -8.09 -7.51
C GLY A 113 11.88 -7.47 -8.84
N GLN A 114 11.08 -6.53 -9.39
CA GLN A 114 11.39 -5.86 -10.66
C GLN A 114 12.45 -4.75 -10.54
N GLN A 115 13.06 -4.55 -9.36
CA GLN A 115 14.13 -3.56 -9.15
C GLN A 115 15.49 -3.97 -9.74
N GLY A 116 15.60 -5.20 -10.26
CA GLY A 116 16.84 -5.71 -10.87
C GLY A 116 17.79 -6.29 -9.83
N GLU A 117 19.07 -5.91 -9.90
CA GLU A 117 20.13 -6.42 -9.03
C GLU A 117 19.96 -5.96 -7.57
N ASN A 118 19.58 -4.71 -7.36
CA ASN A 118 19.40 -4.12 -6.03
C ASN A 118 17.91 -4.10 -5.65
N GLN A 119 17.43 -5.18 -5.02
CA GLN A 119 16.04 -5.32 -4.59
C GLN A 119 15.82 -4.81 -3.18
N LEU A 120 15.63 -3.48 -3.03
CA LEU A 120 15.47 -2.84 -1.74
C LEU A 120 14.28 -3.38 -0.94
N TYR A 121 13.24 -3.85 -1.62
CA TYR A 121 12.02 -4.38 -1.00
C TYR A 121 11.97 -5.90 -0.87
N HIS A 122 13.11 -6.58 -1.02
CA HIS A 122 13.19 -8.04 -0.89
C HIS A 122 12.63 -8.58 0.45
N PHE A 123 12.65 -7.77 1.52
CA PHE A 123 12.03 -8.12 2.81
C PHE A 123 10.54 -8.45 2.70
N ALA A 124 9.83 -7.90 1.70
CA ALA A 124 8.40 -8.13 1.49
C ALA A 124 8.07 -9.59 1.10
N ASN A 125 9.07 -10.37 0.69
CA ASN A 125 8.93 -11.82 0.52
C ASN A 125 8.74 -12.57 1.85
N TYR A 126 9.05 -11.92 2.97
CA TYR A 126 9.06 -12.54 4.30
C TYR A 126 8.00 -11.97 5.23
N ASN A 127 8.03 -10.66 5.41
CA ASN A 127 7.11 -9.95 6.28
C ASN A 127 6.90 -8.54 5.73
N PHE A 128 5.65 -8.10 5.63
CA PHE A 128 5.36 -6.70 5.34
C PHE A 128 3.99 -6.30 5.87
N THR A 129 3.82 -4.99 6.02
CA THR A 129 2.52 -4.35 6.21
C THR A 129 2.39 -3.27 5.16
N LEU A 130 1.33 -3.32 4.37
CA LEU A 130 0.99 -2.27 3.42
C LEU A 130 -0.30 -1.61 3.89
N VAL A 131 -0.28 -0.28 4.04
CA VAL A 131 -1.39 0.52 4.58
C VAL A 131 -1.79 1.57 3.56
N ALA A 132 -3.09 1.83 3.44
CA ALA A 132 -3.61 2.92 2.62
C ALA A 132 -4.90 3.51 3.21
N THR A 133 -5.12 4.80 2.98
CA THR A 133 -6.44 5.42 3.13
C THR A 133 -7.09 5.46 1.76
N VAL A 134 -8.31 4.91 1.63
CA VAL A 134 -8.99 4.74 0.34
C VAL A 134 -10.39 5.32 0.36
N SER A 135 -10.80 5.87 -0.78
CA SER A 135 -12.16 6.37 -1.02
C SER A 135 -12.76 5.68 -2.23
N ILE A 136 -13.84 4.93 -2.02
CA ILE A 136 -14.59 4.26 -3.08
C ILE A 136 -15.68 5.22 -3.55
N HIS A 137 -15.55 5.71 -4.78
CA HIS A 137 -16.42 6.77 -5.30
C HIS A 137 -17.68 6.27 -5.99
N ASN A 138 -17.68 5.02 -6.45
CA ASN A 138 -18.79 4.38 -7.14
C ASN A 138 -18.97 2.96 -6.57
N VAL A 139 -20.18 2.59 -6.14
CA VAL A 139 -20.51 1.23 -5.68
C VAL A 139 -20.48 0.30 -6.90
N PRO A 140 -19.76 -0.84 -6.83
CA PRO A 140 -19.76 -1.81 -7.91
C PRO A 140 -21.16 -2.37 -8.13
N GLN A 141 -21.73 -2.17 -9.33
CA GLN A 141 -22.97 -2.82 -9.76
C GLN A 141 -22.67 -4.26 -10.18
N GLU A 142 -22.77 -5.21 -9.25
CA GLU A 142 -22.64 -6.68 -9.46
C GLU A 142 -21.63 -7.11 -10.56
N VAL A 143 -20.35 -6.95 -10.24
CA VAL A 143 -19.18 -7.39 -11.03
C VAL A 143 -18.38 -8.38 -10.16
N PRO A 144 -17.47 -9.22 -10.71
CA PRO A 144 -16.43 -9.86 -9.90
C PRO A 144 -15.75 -8.86 -8.94
N PRO A 145 -15.23 -9.33 -7.78
CA PRO A 145 -14.57 -8.46 -6.81
C PRO A 145 -13.52 -7.54 -7.45
N ILE A 146 -13.55 -6.26 -7.11
CA ILE A 146 -12.61 -5.26 -7.61
C ILE A 146 -11.37 -5.27 -6.71
N PRO A 147 -10.16 -5.45 -7.28
CA PRO A 147 -8.93 -5.36 -6.51
C PRO A 147 -8.70 -3.93 -6.04
N LEU A 148 -8.39 -3.77 -4.75
CA LEU A 148 -8.07 -2.47 -4.16
C LEU A 148 -6.56 -2.29 -4.00
N MET A 149 -5.89 -3.28 -3.41
CA MET A 149 -4.45 -3.29 -3.16
C MET A 149 -3.97 -4.73 -2.96
N GLY A 150 -2.70 -5.00 -3.24
CA GLY A 150 -2.14 -6.33 -3.06
C GLY A 150 -0.73 -6.46 -3.59
N VAL A 151 -0.14 -7.61 -3.33
CA VAL A 151 1.17 -8.03 -3.83
C VAL A 151 0.95 -9.13 -4.86
N LYS A 152 1.57 -8.93 -6.03
CA LYS A 152 1.57 -9.89 -7.12
C LYS A 152 2.95 -10.52 -7.24
N MET A 153 2.96 -11.82 -7.52
CA MET A 153 4.17 -12.54 -7.87
C MET A 153 4.65 -12.12 -9.25
N ASN A 154 5.96 -12.22 -9.45
CA ASN A 154 6.59 -12.05 -10.76
C ASN A 154 6.62 -13.39 -11.52
N ASP A 155 5.52 -14.13 -11.49
CA ASP A 155 5.32 -15.38 -12.23
C ASP A 155 4.57 -15.10 -13.54
N THR A 156 4.50 -16.10 -14.42
CA THR A 156 3.84 -15.96 -15.74
C THR A 156 2.36 -15.56 -15.61
N ALA A 157 1.71 -15.97 -14.51
CA ALA A 157 0.30 -15.68 -14.25
C ALA A 157 0.05 -14.34 -13.54
N ASN A 158 1.10 -13.64 -13.07
CA ASN A 158 1.00 -12.49 -12.17
C ASN A 158 0.08 -12.76 -10.97
N THR A 159 0.25 -13.92 -10.35
CA THR A 159 -0.61 -14.45 -9.29
C THR A 159 -0.65 -13.47 -8.12
N VAL A 160 -1.84 -13.13 -7.65
CA VAL A 160 -2.01 -12.32 -6.43
C VAL A 160 -1.65 -13.20 -5.24
N HIS A 161 -0.51 -12.94 -4.61
CA HIS A 161 -0.09 -13.68 -3.42
C HIS A 161 -0.94 -13.31 -2.21
N LEU A 162 -1.07 -12.01 -1.96
CA LEU A 162 -1.90 -11.44 -0.90
C LEU A 162 -2.58 -10.18 -1.44
N GLY A 163 -3.88 -10.03 -1.23
CA GLY A 163 -4.58 -8.82 -1.68
C GLY A 163 -5.87 -8.55 -0.93
N LEU A 164 -6.35 -7.33 -1.03
CA LEU A 164 -7.64 -6.88 -0.55
C LEU A 164 -8.48 -6.44 -1.74
N SER A 165 -9.67 -7.00 -1.83
CA SER A 165 -10.69 -6.65 -2.83
C SER A 165 -11.99 -6.28 -2.14
N TYR A 166 -12.88 -5.63 -2.90
CA TYR A 166 -14.23 -5.32 -2.45
C TYR A 166 -15.25 -5.65 -3.54
N LYS A 167 -16.48 -5.95 -3.14
CA LYS A 167 -17.61 -6.12 -4.06
C LYS A 167 -18.82 -5.32 -3.60
N GLY A 168 -19.81 -5.18 -4.48
CA GLY A 168 -21.09 -4.56 -4.15
C GLY A 168 -21.72 -5.15 -2.89
N GLY A 169 -22.50 -4.34 -2.18
CA GLY A 169 -23.18 -4.75 -0.96
C GLY A 169 -22.29 -4.81 0.30
N GLY A 170 -21.15 -4.11 0.33
CA GLY A 170 -20.42 -3.92 1.58
C GLY A 170 -19.19 -4.78 1.82
N LYS A 171 -18.94 -5.75 0.95
CA LYS A 171 -18.15 -6.91 1.33
C LYS A 171 -16.69 -6.73 0.95
N TRP A 172 -15.82 -6.85 1.95
CA TRP A 172 -14.38 -6.94 1.78
C TRP A 172 -13.96 -8.40 1.65
N ILE A 173 -12.95 -8.65 0.82
CA ILE A 173 -12.50 -9.99 0.48
C ILE A 173 -10.99 -10.00 0.53
N LEU A 174 -10.45 -10.83 1.42
CA LEU A 174 -9.03 -11.19 1.43
C LEU A 174 -8.76 -12.18 0.29
N LEU A 175 -7.78 -11.85 -0.55
CA LEU A 175 -7.26 -12.71 -1.59
C LEU A 175 -5.93 -13.32 -1.13
N CYS A 176 -5.80 -14.62 -1.36
CA CYS A 176 -4.69 -15.44 -0.92
C CYS A 176 -4.38 -16.45 -2.04
N ASN A 177 -3.19 -16.34 -2.65
CA ASN A 177 -2.77 -17.14 -3.81
C ASN A 177 -3.82 -17.18 -4.95
N GLY A 178 -4.36 -16.01 -5.31
CA GLY A 178 -5.36 -15.86 -6.37
C GLY A 178 -6.78 -16.32 -6.02
N THR A 179 -6.97 -16.91 -4.84
CA THR A 179 -8.28 -17.40 -4.37
C THR A 179 -8.79 -16.54 -3.21
N LYS A 180 -10.10 -16.59 -2.96
CA LYS A 180 -10.68 -15.95 -1.78
C LYS A 180 -10.29 -16.76 -0.55
N ALA A 181 -9.79 -16.10 0.48
CA ALA A 181 -9.67 -16.70 1.81
C ALA A 181 -11.05 -17.21 2.27
N ASN A 182 -11.07 -18.30 3.05
CA ASN A 182 -12.31 -18.83 3.60
C ASN A 182 -12.89 -17.83 4.59
N GLY A 183 -14.01 -17.23 4.22
CA GLY A 183 -14.73 -16.25 5.02
C GLY A 183 -14.99 -14.96 4.25
N GLU A 184 -16.24 -14.51 4.27
CA GLU A 184 -16.60 -13.17 3.77
C GLU A 184 -16.88 -12.30 4.99
N HIS A 185 -16.03 -11.33 5.27
CA HIS A 185 -16.39 -10.31 6.24
C HIS A 185 -17.32 -9.30 5.58
N SER A 186 -18.59 -9.36 5.97
CA SER A 186 -19.56 -8.33 5.61
C SER A 186 -19.35 -7.14 6.52
N SER A 187 -18.48 -6.20 6.13
CA SER A 187 -18.65 -4.85 6.64
C SER A 187 -19.86 -4.23 5.95
N THR A 188 -20.52 -3.27 6.57
CA THR A 188 -21.36 -2.36 5.80
C THR A 188 -20.39 -1.38 5.11
N LEU A 189 -20.07 -1.57 3.82
CA LEU A 189 -19.63 -0.40 3.04
C LEU A 189 -20.82 0.53 3.13
N HIS A 190 -20.69 1.62 3.89
CA HIS A 190 -21.74 2.61 3.95
C HIS A 190 -22.02 3.04 2.51
N SER A 191 -23.27 2.86 2.10
CA SER A 191 -23.75 3.26 0.78
C SER A 191 -23.47 4.75 0.62
N GLU A 192 -22.46 5.08 -0.19
CA GLU A 192 -22.20 6.33 -0.95
C GLU A 192 -22.53 7.72 -0.37
N ALA A 193 -22.98 7.86 0.87
CA ALA A 193 -23.35 9.13 1.50
C ALA A 193 -22.61 9.38 2.82
N ASP A 194 -22.31 8.34 3.62
CA ASP A 194 -21.93 8.55 5.02
C ASP A 194 -20.47 8.21 5.40
N LYS A 195 -19.70 7.50 4.56
CA LYS A 195 -18.27 7.23 4.84
C LYS A 195 -17.38 7.50 3.62
N ALA A 196 -16.67 8.62 3.67
CA ALA A 196 -15.81 9.08 2.58
C ALA A 196 -14.47 8.31 2.47
N GLN A 197 -14.00 7.68 3.56
CA GLN A 197 -12.66 7.11 3.65
C GLN A 197 -12.65 5.84 4.52
N TYR A 198 -11.86 4.86 4.07
CA TYR A 198 -11.54 3.63 4.80
C TYR A 198 -10.03 3.55 5.02
N HIS A 199 -9.61 3.13 6.21
CA HIS A 199 -8.22 2.78 6.48
C HIS A 199 -8.05 1.28 6.25
N VAL A 200 -7.27 0.90 5.26
CA VAL A 200 -7.06 -0.51 4.91
C VAL A 200 -5.63 -0.91 5.15
N ALA A 201 -5.44 -2.15 5.57
CA ALA A 201 -4.12 -2.76 5.67
C ALA A 201 -4.15 -4.22 5.22
N ILE A 202 -3.06 -4.66 4.61
CA ILE A 202 -2.75 -6.09 4.46
C ILE A 202 -1.42 -6.36 5.14
N VAL A 203 -1.33 -7.49 5.83
CA VAL A 203 -0.14 -7.92 6.57
C VAL A 203 0.22 -9.32 6.14
N LEU A 204 1.47 -9.52 5.75
CA LEU A 204 2.06 -10.84 5.59
C LEU A 204 3.01 -11.09 6.75
N GLN A 205 2.81 -12.21 7.45
CA GLN A 205 3.65 -12.67 8.55
C GLN A 205 4.19 -14.06 8.25
N ASN A 206 5.46 -14.30 8.61
CA ASN A 206 6.11 -15.60 8.50
C ASN A 206 5.98 -16.22 7.08
N ARG A 207 6.07 -15.39 6.04
CA ARG A 207 5.93 -15.74 4.60
C ARG A 207 4.58 -16.28 4.15
N THR A 208 3.73 -16.70 5.08
CA THR A 208 2.62 -17.61 4.78
C THR A 208 1.32 -17.20 5.43
N HIS A 209 1.31 -16.28 6.39
CA HIS A 209 0.09 -15.86 7.05
C HIS A 209 -0.30 -14.46 6.56
N GLY A 210 -1.35 -14.41 5.73
CA GLY A 210 -1.93 -13.17 5.23
C GLY A 210 -3.12 -12.74 6.08
N THR A 211 -3.17 -11.47 6.45
CA THR A 211 -4.33 -10.88 7.14
C THR A 211 -4.70 -9.55 6.49
N ALA A 212 -5.98 -9.19 6.56
CA ALA A 212 -6.46 -7.88 6.12
C ALA A 212 -7.25 -7.17 7.22
N TYR A 213 -7.15 -5.84 7.23
CA TYR A 213 -7.84 -4.97 8.17
C TYR A 213 -8.55 -3.85 7.42
N VAL A 214 -9.73 -3.47 7.90
CA VAL A 214 -10.50 -2.30 7.48
C VAL A 214 -10.90 -1.54 8.74
N ASP A 215 -10.49 -0.28 8.83
CA ASP A 215 -10.68 0.61 9.97
C ASP A 215 -10.27 -0.01 11.31
N GLY A 216 -9.11 -0.71 11.29
CA GLY A 216 -8.55 -1.40 12.45
C GLY A 216 -9.25 -2.72 12.80
N GLN A 217 -10.34 -3.07 12.14
CA GLN A 217 -11.04 -4.35 12.33
C GLN A 217 -10.49 -5.39 11.36
N ARG A 218 -10.20 -6.59 11.86
CA ARG A 218 -9.74 -7.70 11.04
C ARG A 218 -10.88 -8.18 10.14
N VAL A 219 -10.63 -8.24 8.85
CA VAL A 219 -11.52 -8.80 7.84
C VAL A 219 -11.47 -10.32 7.92
N GLU A 220 -10.30 -10.89 7.65
CA GLU A 220 -10.07 -12.33 7.59
C GLU A 220 -8.58 -12.61 7.80
N ASP A 221 -8.25 -13.84 8.15
CA ASP A 221 -6.88 -14.34 8.09
C ASP A 221 -6.78 -15.66 7.32
N ALA A 222 -5.68 -15.84 6.61
CA ALA A 222 -5.49 -16.99 5.75
C ALA A 222 -4.05 -17.45 5.71
N LYS A 223 -3.88 -18.76 5.56
CA LYS A 223 -2.60 -19.38 5.26
C LYS A 223 -2.34 -19.30 3.75
N CYS A 224 -1.65 -18.25 3.34
CA CYS A 224 -1.12 -18.02 1.99
C CYS A 224 0.21 -18.73 1.81
N GLU A 225 0.19 -20.05 1.99
CA GLU A 225 1.37 -20.87 1.76
C GLU A 225 1.78 -20.86 0.30
N TRP A 226 3.07 -20.64 0.07
CA TRP A 226 3.67 -20.85 -1.23
C TRP A 226 4.22 -22.28 -1.29
N GLU A 227 3.76 -23.08 -2.25
CA GLU A 227 4.47 -24.28 -2.64
C GLU A 227 5.70 -23.84 -3.46
N ASN A 228 6.86 -23.83 -2.82
CA ASN A 228 8.13 -23.51 -3.45
C ASN A 228 8.31 -24.26 -4.79
N LYS A 229 8.25 -23.53 -5.90
CA LYS A 229 9.09 -23.81 -7.07
C LYS A 229 10.23 -22.79 -7.07
N GLU A 230 11.23 -23.12 -6.25
CA GLU A 230 12.58 -22.53 -6.19
C GLU A 230 12.68 -21.00 -6.07
N ASP A 231 13.00 -20.53 -4.85
CA ASP A 231 13.80 -19.32 -4.68
C ASP A 231 15.15 -19.56 -5.41
N LYS A 232 15.36 -18.90 -6.55
CA LYS A 232 16.62 -18.86 -7.29
C LYS A 232 17.15 -17.44 -7.36
#